data_AF-A0A7S1YPG7-F1
#
_entry.id   AF-A0A7S1YPG7-F1
#
_cell.length_a   1.000
_cell.length_b   1.000
_cell.length_c   1.000
_cell.angle_alpha   90.00
_cell.angle_beta   90.00
_cell.angle_gamma   90.00
#
_symmetry.space_group_name_H-M   'P 1'
#
loop_
_entity.id
_entity.type
_entity.pdbx_description
1 polymer ?
#
loop_
_entity_poly.entity_id
_entity_poly.type
_entity_poly.pdbx_seq_one_letter_code
_entity_poly.pdbx_strand_id
1 'polypeptide(L)'
;GHLMENMYSAKYGVHQGSCSGILCGRILAHHYEGSKEHQDRIAAVLAESSGKDDDEVSKKSAAYLVKELVSMLPGVAQDHSDAGVDVETLRDFVDKLPIERFNKLSPTPFKDLDDVYNMLTRPLDQL
;
A
#
# COMPACT_ATOMS: atom_id res chain seq x y z
N GLY A 1 -6.40 -5.04 -1.92
CA GLY A 1 -6.25 -4.15 -0.75
C GLY A 1 -7.02 -4.62 0.46
N HIS A 2 -8.32 -4.35 0.55
CA HIS A 2 -9.11 -4.52 1.78
C HIS A 2 -9.03 -5.87 2.50
N LEU A 3 -8.95 -6.99 1.79
CA LEU A 3 -8.82 -8.29 2.46
C LEU A 3 -7.52 -8.37 3.29
N MET A 4 -6.42 -7.78 2.81
CA MET A 4 -5.14 -7.72 3.52
C MET A 4 -5.25 -6.81 4.74
N GLU A 5 -5.82 -5.61 4.56
CA GLU A 5 -6.03 -4.63 5.63
C GLU A 5 -6.93 -5.18 6.75
N ASN A 6 -7.96 -5.94 6.40
CA ASN A 6 -8.86 -6.58 7.37
C ASN A 6 -8.12 -7.62 8.21
N MET A 7 -7.30 -8.46 7.55
CA MET A 7 -6.49 -9.46 8.27
C MET A 7 -5.41 -8.79 9.12
N TYR A 8 -4.79 -7.73 8.62
CA TYR A 8 -3.80 -6.93 9.34
C TYR A 8 -4.42 -6.28 10.59
N SER A 9 -5.58 -5.63 10.43
CA SER A 9 -6.35 -5.05 11.53
C SER A 9 -6.73 -6.10 12.58
N ALA A 10 -7.23 -7.26 12.15
CA ALA A 10 -7.59 -8.36 13.04
C ALA A 10 -6.38 -8.92 13.82
N LYS A 11 -5.20 -8.93 13.20
CA LYS A 11 -3.97 -9.43 13.83
C LYS A 11 -3.36 -8.44 14.82
N TYR A 12 -3.34 -7.15 14.48
CA TYR A 12 -2.56 -6.13 15.19
C TYR A 12 -3.41 -5.09 15.93
N GLY A 13 -4.73 -5.11 15.80
CA GLY A 13 -5.63 -4.13 16.43
C GLY A 13 -5.54 -2.73 15.83
N VAL A 14 -5.03 -2.60 14.60
CA VAL A 14 -4.84 -1.31 13.94
C VAL A 14 -6.18 -0.82 13.36
N HIS A 15 -6.51 0.45 13.59
CA HIS A 15 -7.71 1.08 13.04
C HIS A 15 -7.68 1.08 11.51
N GLN A 16 -8.83 0.85 10.85
CA GLN A 16 -8.88 0.63 9.40
C GLN A 16 -8.21 1.77 8.61
N GLY A 17 -8.50 3.04 8.95
CA GLY A 17 -7.89 4.18 8.23
C GLY A 17 -6.36 4.16 8.30
N SER A 18 -5.79 3.70 9.41
CA SER A 18 -4.34 3.49 9.56
C SER A 18 -3.84 2.27 8.79
N CYS A 19 -4.63 1.19 8.69
CA CYS A 19 -4.28 0.09 7.78
C CYS A 19 -4.15 0.58 6.33
N SER A 20 -5.07 1.41 5.85
CA SER A 20 -4.98 1.99 4.51
C SER A 20 -3.83 2.96 4.37
N GLY A 21 -3.54 3.77 5.40
CA GLY A 21 -2.38 4.65 5.42
C GLY A 21 -1.06 3.91 5.24
N ILE A 22 -0.90 2.79 5.96
CA ILE A 22 0.30 1.95 5.91
C ILE A 22 0.39 1.15 4.60
N LEU A 23 -0.72 0.57 4.12
CA LEU A 23 -0.68 -0.50 3.12
C LEU A 23 -1.00 -0.04 1.70
N CYS A 24 -1.78 1.02 1.50
CA CYS A 24 -2.32 1.35 0.18
C CYS A 24 -1.24 1.66 -0.86
N GLY A 25 -0.25 2.49 -0.51
CA GLY A 25 0.88 2.81 -1.39
C GLY A 25 1.68 1.56 -1.77
N ARG A 26 1.95 0.68 -0.80
CA ARG A 26 2.68 -0.58 -1.00
C ARG A 26 1.93 -1.55 -1.92
N ILE A 27 0.61 -1.66 -1.74
CA ILE A 27 -0.26 -2.48 -2.59
C ILE A 27 -0.30 -1.94 -4.03
N LEU A 28 -0.40 -0.62 -4.21
CA LEU A 28 -0.33 0.01 -5.53
C LEU A 28 1.02 -0.28 -6.21
N ALA A 29 2.12 -0.09 -5.48
CA ALA A 29 3.46 -0.32 -6.00
C ALA A 29 3.67 -1.77 -6.45
N HIS A 30 3.16 -2.75 -5.70
CA HIS A 30 3.24 -4.16 -6.10
C HIS A 30 2.41 -4.48 -7.35
N HIS A 31 1.21 -3.90 -7.49
CA HIS A 31 0.31 -4.19 -8.61
C HIS A 31 0.50 -3.27 -9.83
N TYR A 32 1.53 -2.42 -9.87
CA TYR A 32 1.71 -1.42 -10.92
C TYR A 32 1.66 -2.04 -12.33
N GLU A 33 2.46 -3.07 -12.61
CA GLU A 33 2.50 -3.69 -13.94
C GLU A 33 1.13 -4.24 -14.39
N GLY A 34 0.37 -4.86 -13.47
CA GLY A 34 -0.95 -5.41 -13.77
C GLY A 34 -2.08 -4.37 -13.81
N SER A 35 -1.83 -3.13 -13.38
CA SER A 35 -2.85 -2.09 -13.28
C SER A 35 -2.38 -0.71 -13.79
N LYS A 36 -1.34 -0.69 -14.62
CA LYS A 36 -0.63 0.53 -15.04
C LYS A 36 -1.57 1.62 -15.53
N GLU A 37 -2.41 1.34 -16.52
CA GLU A 37 -3.34 2.34 -17.09
C GLU A 37 -4.28 2.94 -16.03
N HIS A 38 -4.73 2.13 -15.07
CA HIS A 38 -5.59 2.60 -13.99
C HIS A 38 -4.81 3.46 -12.99
N GLN A 39 -3.58 3.07 -12.67
CA GLN A 39 -2.72 3.84 -11.79
C GLN A 39 -2.25 5.15 -12.43
N ASP A 40 -1.98 5.19 -13.74
CA ASP A 40 -1.65 6.41 -14.46
C ASP A 40 -2.80 7.43 -14.38
N ARG A 41 -4.05 6.95 -14.48
CA ARG A 41 -5.25 7.79 -14.29
C ARG A 41 -5.40 8.28 -12.85
N ILE A 42 -5.13 7.44 -11.86
CA ILE A 42 -5.13 7.84 -10.44
C ILE A 42 -4.06 8.91 -10.21
N ALA A 43 -2.85 8.70 -10.72
CA ALA A 43 -1.75 9.65 -10.59
C ALA A 43 -2.09 10.99 -11.22
N ALA A 44 -2.68 11.01 -12.42
CA ALA A 44 -3.12 12.24 -13.07
C ALA A 44 -4.12 13.03 -12.22
N VAL A 45 -5.14 12.36 -11.65
CA VAL A 45 -6.16 13.03 -10.81
C VAL A 45 -5.57 13.53 -9.48
N LEU A 46 -4.69 12.76 -8.86
CA LEU A 46 -4.00 13.17 -7.63
C LEU A 46 -3.02 14.33 -7.89
N ALA A 47 -2.41 14.37 -9.08
CA ALA A 47 -1.53 15.45 -9.48
C ALA A 47 -2.30 16.77 -9.67
N GLU A 48 -3.38 16.74 -10.44
CA GLU A 48 -4.24 17.91 -10.70
C GLU A 48 -4.79 18.50 -9.40
N SER A 49 -5.20 17.66 -8.45
CA SER A 49 -5.71 18.10 -7.15
C SER A 49 -4.64 18.65 -6.19
N SER A 50 -3.35 18.44 -6.47
CA SER A 50 -2.27 18.83 -5.56
C SER A 50 -1.90 20.32 -5.61
N GLY A 51 -2.31 21.05 -6.66
CA GLY A 51 -1.99 22.48 -6.85
C GLY A 51 -0.49 22.79 -6.95
N LYS A 52 0.36 21.78 -7.12
CA LYS A 52 1.81 21.89 -7.35
C LYS A 52 2.08 21.90 -8.87
N ASP A 53 3.19 22.50 -9.29
CA ASP A 53 3.57 22.56 -10.71
C ASP A 53 3.49 21.19 -11.40
N ASP A 54 2.77 21.13 -12.53
CA ASP A 54 2.42 19.91 -13.26
C ASP A 54 3.63 19.04 -13.64
N ASP A 55 4.80 19.65 -13.87
CA ASP A 55 5.99 18.96 -14.36
C ASP A 55 6.70 18.08 -13.31
N GLU A 56 6.53 18.37 -12.02
CA GLU A 56 7.12 17.58 -10.93
C GLU A 56 6.21 16.46 -10.44
N VAL A 57 4.89 16.64 -10.53
CA VAL A 57 3.91 15.69 -10.00
C VAL A 57 3.46 14.67 -11.04
N SER A 58 3.40 15.05 -12.32
CA SER A 58 3.02 14.15 -13.43
C SER A 58 3.97 12.96 -13.64
N LYS A 59 5.17 13.00 -13.07
CA LYS A 59 6.17 11.91 -13.14
C LYS A 59 6.12 10.96 -11.94
N LYS A 60 5.27 11.21 -10.94
CA LYS A 60 5.24 10.44 -9.70
C LYS A 60 4.26 9.28 -9.79
N SER A 61 4.63 8.14 -9.21
CA SER A 61 3.77 6.95 -9.17
C SER A 61 2.50 7.22 -8.36
N ALA A 62 1.41 6.51 -8.65
CA ALA A 62 0.20 6.57 -7.82
C ALA A 62 0.49 6.14 -6.37
N ALA A 63 1.38 5.16 -6.17
CA ALA A 63 1.84 4.71 -4.86
C ALA A 63 2.48 5.86 -4.05
N TYR A 64 3.40 6.60 -4.67
CA TYR A 64 4.03 7.78 -4.06
C TYR A 64 3.00 8.85 -3.72
N LEU A 65 2.10 9.18 -4.66
CA LEU A 65 1.11 10.24 -4.47
C LEU A 65 0.12 9.90 -3.35
N VAL A 66 -0.27 8.64 -3.22
CA VAL A 66 -1.06 8.17 -2.08
C VAL A 66 -0.28 8.27 -0.77
N LYS A 67 1.01 7.91 -0.76
CA LYS A 67 1.87 8.05 0.43
C LYS A 67 1.99 9.52 0.87
N GLU A 68 2.12 10.46 -0.07
CA GLU A 68 2.10 11.90 0.23
C GLU A 68 0.72 12.39 0.70
N LEU A 69 -0.38 11.85 0.15
CA LEU A 69 -1.71 12.18 0.63
C LEU A 69 -1.88 11.74 2.10
N VAL A 70 -1.49 10.51 2.42
CA VAL A 70 -1.57 9.94 3.77
C VAL A 70 -0.71 10.74 4.76
N SER A 71 0.46 11.24 4.35
CA SER A 71 1.33 12.02 5.24
C SER A 71 0.72 13.35 5.70
N MET A 72 -0.32 13.83 5.00
CA MET A 72 -1.09 15.02 5.38
C MET A 72 -2.28 14.72 6.30
N LEU A 73 -2.62 13.45 6.55
CA LEU A 73 -3.80 13.07 7.33
C LEU A 73 -3.46 12.96 8.83
N PRO A 74 -4.03 13.80 9.70
CA PRO A 74 -3.76 13.73 11.14
C PRO A 74 -4.32 12.44 11.73
N GLY A 75 -3.53 11.76 12.56
CA GLY A 75 -3.94 10.55 13.28
C GLY A 75 -4.01 9.28 12.43
N VAL A 76 -3.50 9.31 11.18
CA VAL A 76 -3.35 8.13 10.33
C VAL A 76 -1.90 7.65 10.38
N ALA A 77 -1.69 6.38 10.72
CA ALA A 77 -0.37 5.76 10.68
C ALA A 77 0.14 5.66 9.23
N GLN A 78 1.43 5.94 9.02
CA GLN A 78 2.08 5.91 7.71
C GLN A 78 2.95 4.66 7.55
N ASP A 79 3.52 4.19 8.66
CA ASP A 79 4.31 2.97 8.70
C ASP A 79 3.84 1.98 9.78
N HIS A 80 4.33 0.74 9.72
CA HIS A 80 4.05 -0.29 10.70
C HIS A 80 4.42 0.14 12.12
N SER A 81 5.56 0.82 12.27
CA SER A 81 6.05 1.33 13.55
C SER A 81 5.13 2.37 14.19
N ASP A 82 4.48 3.23 13.39
CA ASP A 82 3.52 4.22 13.88
C ASP A 82 2.30 3.55 14.54
N ALA A 83 1.99 2.33 14.12
CA ALA A 83 0.91 1.51 14.67
C ALA A 83 1.38 0.50 15.73
N GLY A 84 2.64 0.59 16.18
CA GLY A 84 3.22 -0.34 17.16
C GLY A 84 3.43 -1.75 16.62
N VAL A 85 3.49 -1.93 15.30
CA VAL A 85 3.73 -3.23 14.65
C VAL A 85 5.20 -3.37 14.30
N ASP A 86 5.81 -4.41 14.86
CA ASP A 86 7.19 -4.78 14.55
C ASP A 86 7.25 -5.57 13.24
N VAL A 87 8.17 -5.16 12.37
CA VAL A 87 8.43 -5.78 11.06
C VAL A 87 8.82 -7.25 11.20
N GLU A 88 9.48 -7.63 12.29
CA GLU A 88 9.82 -9.04 12.54
C GLU A 88 8.58 -9.93 12.65
N THR A 89 7.48 -9.38 13.19
CA THR A 89 6.21 -10.12 13.33
C THR A 89 5.41 -10.20 12.04
N LEU A 90 5.77 -9.42 11.00
CA LEU A 90 5.05 -9.43 9.72
C LEU A 90 5.21 -10.77 9.00
N ARG A 91 6.35 -11.45 9.17
CA ARG A 91 6.55 -12.77 8.56
C ARG A 91 5.52 -13.78 9.09
N ASP A 92 5.35 -13.82 10.41
CA ASP A 92 4.33 -14.63 11.09
C ASP A 92 2.89 -14.31 10.64
N PHE A 93 2.61 -13.06 10.29
CA PHE A 93 1.33 -12.65 9.73
C PHE A 93 1.17 -13.17 8.29
N VAL A 94 2.19 -12.98 7.47
CA VAL A 94 2.22 -13.41 6.06
C VAL A 94 2.02 -14.93 5.95
N ASP A 95 2.66 -15.73 6.78
CA ASP A 95 2.57 -17.20 6.73
C ASP A 95 1.15 -17.75 6.93
N LYS A 96 0.22 -16.93 7.44
CA LYS A 96 -1.18 -17.29 7.69
C LYS A 96 -2.13 -16.79 6.60
N LEU A 97 -1.60 -16.17 5.55
CA LEU A 97 -2.39 -15.52 4.52
C LEU A 97 -2.88 -16.49 3.44
N PRO A 98 -4.16 -16.41 3.04
CA PRO A 98 -4.71 -17.23 1.97
C PRO A 98 -4.36 -16.63 0.59
N ILE A 99 -3.13 -16.82 0.11
CA ILE A 99 -2.62 -16.22 -1.14
C ILE A 99 -3.55 -16.52 -2.33
N GLU A 100 -4.05 -17.75 -2.45
CA GLU A 100 -4.98 -18.14 -3.52
C GLU A 100 -6.22 -17.24 -3.55
N ARG A 101 -6.72 -16.83 -2.37
CA ARG A 101 -7.87 -15.94 -2.27
C ARG A 101 -7.52 -14.51 -2.69
N PHE A 102 -6.32 -14.02 -2.35
CA PHE A 102 -5.85 -12.72 -2.83
C PHE A 102 -5.71 -12.69 -4.34
N ASN A 103 -5.13 -13.74 -4.93
CA ASN A 103 -4.87 -13.80 -6.37
C ASN A 103 -6.14 -13.85 -7.23
N LYS A 104 -7.31 -14.20 -6.67
CA LYS A 104 -8.59 -14.11 -7.41
C LYS A 104 -8.96 -12.69 -7.84
N LEU A 105 -8.46 -11.67 -7.14
CA LEU A 105 -8.84 -10.27 -7.34
C LEU A 105 -7.64 -9.35 -7.54
N SER A 106 -6.42 -9.90 -7.60
CA SER A 106 -5.18 -9.11 -7.69
C SER A 106 -4.83 -8.86 -9.16
N PRO A 107 -4.56 -7.60 -9.57
CA PRO A 107 -4.14 -7.30 -10.94
C PRO A 107 -2.81 -7.98 -11.31
N THR A 108 -1.88 -8.00 -10.36
CA THR A 108 -0.64 -8.78 -10.43
C THR A 108 -0.73 -9.88 -9.39
N PRO A 109 -0.71 -11.16 -9.77
CA PRO A 109 -0.73 -12.26 -8.81
C PRO A 109 0.56 -12.30 -7.98
N PHE A 110 0.42 -12.55 -6.68
CA PHE A 110 1.54 -12.93 -5.81
C PHE A 110 1.99 -14.35 -6.19
N LYS A 111 3.28 -14.56 -6.44
CA LYS A 111 3.84 -15.88 -6.75
C LYS A 111 3.86 -16.77 -5.52
N ASP A 112 4.20 -16.19 -4.38
CA ASP A 112 4.38 -16.86 -3.11
C ASP A 112 4.20 -15.87 -1.94
N LEU A 113 4.50 -16.34 -0.73
CA LEU A 113 4.43 -15.53 0.48
C LEU A 113 5.55 -14.47 0.55
N ASP A 114 6.67 -14.68 -0.14
CA ASP A 114 7.75 -13.71 -0.17
C ASP A 114 7.35 -12.47 -0.96
N ASP A 115 6.59 -12.61 -2.06
CA ASP A 115 6.02 -11.45 -2.75
C ASP A 115 5.12 -10.60 -1.83
N VAL A 116 4.32 -11.26 -0.98
CA VAL A 116 3.46 -10.55 -0.01
C VAL A 116 4.30 -9.87 1.07
N TYR A 117 5.29 -10.56 1.62
CA TYR A 117 6.20 -9.99 2.62
C TYR A 117 6.95 -8.79 2.05
N ASN A 118 7.52 -8.91 0.86
CA ASN A 118 8.24 -7.84 0.16
C ASN A 118 7.32 -6.65 -0.18
N MET A 119 6.04 -6.90 -0.48
CA MET A 119 5.05 -5.83 -0.61
C MET A 119 4.87 -5.12 0.73
N LEU A 120 4.59 -5.85 1.83
CA LEU A 120 4.35 -5.26 3.14
C LEU A 120 5.56 -4.49 3.67
N THR A 121 6.77 -5.01 3.48
CA THR A 121 8.00 -4.41 4.02
C THR A 121 8.67 -3.42 3.08
N ARG A 122 8.07 -3.13 1.92
CA ARG A 122 8.61 -2.15 0.98
C ARG A 122 8.84 -0.81 1.71
N PRO A 123 10.07 -0.27 1.68
CA PRO A 123 10.37 1.02 2.28
C PRO A 123 9.55 2.16 1.66
N LEU A 124 9.16 3.15 2.46
CA LEU A 124 8.32 4.26 2.00
C LEU A 124 8.98 5.17 0.95
N ASP A 125 10.31 5.21 0.92
CA ASP A 125 11.12 5.92 -0.07
C ASP A 125 11.27 5.14 -1.39
N GLN A 126 10.81 3.89 -1.44
CA GLN A 126 10.76 3.03 -2.62
C GLN A 126 9.33 2.88 -3.20
N LEU A 127 8.41 3.75 -2.76
CA LEU A 127 7.05 3.87 -3.30
C LEU A 127 6.98 4.91 -4.42
#